data_AF-A0A1F2SY06-F1
#
_entry.id   AF-A0A1F2SY06-F1
#
_cell.length_a   1.000
_cell.length_b   1.000
_cell.length_c   1.000
_cell.angle_alpha   90.00
_cell.angle_beta   90.00
_cell.angle_gamma   90.00
#
_symmetry.space_group_name_H-M   'P 1'
#
loop_
_entity.id
_entity.type
_entity.pdbx_description
1 polymer ?
#
loop_
_entity_poly.entity_id
_entity_poly.type
_entity_poly.pdbx_seq_one_letter_code
_entity_poly.pdbx_strand_id
1 'polypeptide(L)' 'MSTLKVAITLDEKTLTKLDRLVKAHVFPNRSKAIQQAVEEKLDRMDRRRLARECSKLDPKF' A
#
# COMPACT_ATOMS: atom_id res chain seq x y z
N MET A 1 -14.12 11.08 0.95
CA MET A 1 -12.98 11.26 1.87
C MET A 1 -12.08 12.37 1.34
N SER A 2 -11.59 13.24 2.22
CA SER A 2 -10.60 14.26 1.89
C SER A 2 -9.22 13.65 1.68
N THR A 3 -8.49 14.09 0.66
CA THR A 3 -7.10 13.67 0.42
C THR A 3 -6.13 14.73 0.95
N LEU A 4 -5.09 14.31 1.65
CA LEU A 4 -3.99 15.16 2.11
C LEU A 4 -2.75 14.96 1.23
N LYS A 5 -1.95 16.01 1.04
CA LYS A 5 -0.70 15.94 0.28
C LYS A 5 0.45 15.59 1.20
N VAL A 6 1.32 14.68 0.74
CA VAL A 6 2.54 14.29 1.44
C VAL A 6 3.68 14.33 0.42
N ALA A 7 4.81 14.91 0.80
CA ALA A 7 6.05 14.82 0.03
C ALA A 7 6.74 13.50 0.36
N ILE A 8 7.10 12.71 -0.66
CA ILE A 8 7.79 11.43 -0.50
C ILE A 8 9.00 11.37 -1.42
N THR A 9 10.01 10.62 -1.00
CA THR A 9 11.19 10.30 -1.82
C THR A 9 11.04 8.91 -2.40
N LEU A 10 11.24 8.76 -3.70
CA LEU A 10 11.26 7.47 -4.41
C LEU A 10 12.54 7.41 -5.26
N ASP A 11 13.13 6.23 -5.37
CA ASP A 11 14.25 6.04 -6.30
C ASP A 11 13.77 6.16 -7.75
N GLU A 12 14.69 6.56 -8.63
CA GLU A 12 14.41 6.82 -10.04
C GLU A 12 13.81 5.60 -10.77
N LYS A 13 14.29 4.39 -10.45
CA LYS A 13 13.81 3.17 -11.12
C LYS A 13 12.36 2.88 -10.74
N THR A 14 12.01 3.06 -9.47
CA THR A 14 10.63 2.90 -8.98
C THR A 14 9.71 3.96 -9.58
N LEU A 15 10.12 5.24 -9.58
CA LEU A 15 9.34 6.32 -10.18
C LEU A 15 9.12 6.08 -11.69
N THR A 16 10.15 5.64 -12.41
CA THR A 16 10.05 5.33 -13.84
C THR A 16 9.06 4.20 -14.12
N LYS A 17 9.05 3.15 -13.29
CA LYS A 17 8.08 2.05 -13.43
C LYS A 17 6.66 2.54 -13.17
N LEU A 18 6.47 3.36 -12.13
CA LEU A 18 5.18 3.96 -11.82
C LEU A 18 4.66 4.80 -12.99
N ASP A 19 5.51 5.62 -13.59
CA ASP A 19 5.16 6.46 -14.73
C ASP A 19 4.72 5.68 -15.95
N ARG A 20 5.37 4.54 -16.21
CA ARG A 20 4.96 3.63 -17.30
C ARG A 20 3.55 3.10 -17.08
N LEU A 21 3.19 2.75 -15.84
CA LEU A 21 1.85 2.25 -15.51
C LEU A 21 0.78 3.34 -15.66
N VAL A 22 1.09 4.57 -15.26
CA VAL A 22 0.20 5.72 -15.48
C VAL A 22 0.05 6.01 -16.97
N LYS A 23 1.15 6.00 -17.74
CA LYS A 23 1.12 6.22 -19.19
C LYS A 23 0.34 5.12 -19.92
N ALA A 24 0.42 3.88 -19.43
CA ALA A 24 -0.37 2.76 -19.93
C ALA A 24 -1.83 2.78 -19.45
N HIS A 25 -2.28 3.83 -18.77
CA HIS A 25 -3.64 4.00 -18.23
C HIS A 25 -4.07 2.90 -17.25
N VAL A 26 -3.11 2.16 -16.68
CA VAL A 26 -3.38 1.21 -15.58
C VAL A 26 -3.84 1.95 -14.33
N PHE A 27 -3.26 3.13 -14.10
CA PHE A 27 -3.69 4.05 -13.05
C PHE A 27 -3.95 5.44 -13.63
N PRO A 28 -4.93 6.19 -13.11
CA PRO A 28 -5.28 7.50 -13.64
C PRO A 28 -4.21 8.58 -13.33
N ASN A 29 -3.45 8.42 -12.25
CA ASN A 29 -2.32 9.29 -11.89
C ASN A 29 -1.44 8.63 -10.83
N ARG A 30 -0.25 9.21 -10.59
CA ARG A 30 0.72 8.75 -9.57
C ARG A 30 0.12 8.68 -8.17
N SER A 31 -0.66 9.69 -7.75
CA SER A 31 -1.25 9.73 -6.42
C SER A 31 -2.22 8.58 -6.17
N LYS A 32 -3.04 8.22 -7.16
CA LYS A 32 -3.97 7.08 -7.06
C LYS A 32 -3.24 5.74 -7.02
N ALA A 33 -2.22 5.57 -7.85
CA ALA A 33 -1.40 4.37 -7.81
C ALA A 33 -0.71 4.18 -6.45
N ILE A 34 -0.12 5.24 -5.90
CA ILE A 34 0.54 5.20 -4.59
C ILE A 34 -0.47 4.94 -3.48
N GLN A 35 -1.63 5.63 -3.50
CA GLN A 35 -2.69 5.41 -2.51
C GLN A 35 -3.12 3.94 -2.46
N GLN A 36 -3.42 3.35 -3.63
CA GLN A 36 -3.85 1.95 -3.70
C GLN A 36 -2.74 1.00 -3.23
N ALA A 37 -1.48 1.25 -3.58
CA ALA A 37 -0.35 0.44 -3.13
C ALA A 37 -0.16 0.50 -1.61
N VAL A 38 -0.38 1.67 -0.99
CA VAL A 38 -0.31 1.85 0.46
C VAL A 38 -1.46 1.13 1.15
N GLU A 39 -2.70 1.32 0.69
CA GLU A 39 -3.89 0.63 1.20
C GLU A 39 -3.71 -0.90 1.14
N GLU A 40 -3.31 -1.43 -0.01
CA GLU A 40 -3.08 -2.86 -0.19
C GLU A 40 -1.99 -3.38 0.75
N LYS A 41 -0.92 -2.62 0.96
CA LYS A 41 0.17 -3.02 1.85
C LYS A 41 -0.30 -3.06 3.31
N LEU A 42 -1.08 -2.07 3.74
CA LEU A 42 -1.66 -2.01 5.08
C LEU A 42 -2.64 -3.17 5.30
N ASP A 43 -3.55 -3.42 4.37
CA ASP A 43 -4.50 -4.53 4.44
C ASP A 43 -3.78 -5.89 4.56
N ARG A 44 -2.72 -6.09 3.77
CA ARG A 44 -1.90 -7.31 3.84
C ARG A 44 -1.19 -7.45 5.19
N MET A 45 -0.80 -6.34 5.82
CA MET A 45 -0.17 -6.34 7.14
C MET A 45 -1.21 -6.61 8.24
N ASP A 46 -2.39 -6.02 8.16
CA ASP A 46 -3.47 -6.21 9.13
C ASP A 46 -4.01 -7.65 9.12
N ARG A 47 -4.14 -8.27 7.95
CA ARG A 47 -4.49 -9.70 7.85
C ARG A 47 -3.48 -10.60 8.56
N ARG A 48 -2.20 -10.25 8.53
CA ARG A 48 -1.16 -10.98 9.28
C ARG A 48 -1.17 -10.62 10.77
N ARG A 49 -1.59 -9.41 11.11
CA ARG A 49 -1.71 -8.96 12.50
C ARG A 49 -2.74 -9.80 13.25
N LEU A 50 -3.93 -10.04 12.69
CA LEU A 50 -4.92 -10.90 13.34
C LEU A 50 -4.36 -12.31 13.62
N ALA A 51 -3.76 -12.95 12.62
CA ALA A 51 -3.15 -14.27 12.81
C ALA A 51 -2.03 -14.26 13.89
N ARG A 52 -1.20 -13.22 13.92
CA ARG A 52 -0.16 -13.03 14.94
C ARG A 52 -0.73 -12.77 16.33
N GLU A 53 -1.78 -11.99 16.46
CA GLU A 53 -2.42 -11.73 17.75
C GLU A 53 -3.20 -12.96 18.24
N CYS A 54 -3.87 -13.71 17.37
CA CYS A 54 -4.50 -14.99 17.70
C CYS A 54 -3.48 -16.03 18.17
N SER A 55 -2.26 -16.07 17.62
CA SER A 55 -1.21 -16.97 18.11
C SER A 55 -0.73 -16.67 19.54
N LYS A 56 -1.07 -15.51 20.10
CA LYS A 56 -0.76 -15.15 21.49
C LYS A 56 -1.85 -15.58 22.48
N LEU A 57 -3.04 -15.95 21.99
CA LEU A 57 -4.08 -16.50 22.86
C LEU A 57 -3.72 -17.93 23.23
N ASP A 58 -3.78 -18.24 24.53
CA ASP A 58 -3.52 -19.57 25.05
C ASP A 58 -4.58 -20.55 24.52
N PRO A 59 -4.22 -21.59 23.76
CA PRO A 59 -5.17 -22.55 23.20
C PRO A 59 -5.84 -23.45 24.25
N LYS A 60 -5.59 -23.25 25.55
CA LYS A 60 -6.13 -24.05 26.66
C LYS A 60 -7.36 -23.45 27.37
N PHE A 61 -8.05 -22.50 26.77
CA PHE A 61 -9.38 -22.06 27.24
C PHE A 61 -10.50 -22.85 26.59
#